data_AF-A0A2M8NJM3-F1
#
_entry.id   AF-A0A2M8NJM3-F1
#
_cell.length_a   1.000
_cell.length_b   1.000
_cell.length_c   1.000
_cell.angle_alpha   90.00
_cell.angle_beta   90.00
_cell.angle_gamma   90.00
#
_symmetry.space_group_name_H-M   'P 1'
#
loop_
_entity.id
_entity.type
_entity.pdbx_description
1 polymer ?
#
loop_
_entity_poly.entity_id
_entity_poly.type
_entity_poly.pdbx_seq_one_letter_code
_entity_poly.pdbx_strand_id
1 'polypeptide(L)'
;IDAIGTSRSGVAGKETGDDQHTTLKTPFTRLPIIFGGMGANTGLLSTLLLEMSGFSLEHGWWARQKRAFYKTFLRRNPPKPTKRVLTIGATNRIQVLDPALLRPGRFDKKIRIDAPDLEGRRDIIEYYLSKMSHDDSIDPLILATETPGYTPADIKYLLNEALRYALFDGRTAISIRDIRMAQPEHEFGLRQPIRNMTLADKRRLAAHEAGHAMAVRMFMPYHRIARVTIIRQGGAHGYVLHYPATEEFQGLQTYERLMDRLRVSVGGKAAEMEYCGEGAQTLGVGIGFGDASDFGQSRLVLQMMAAAGMFGPIGATWESGKADGEMSKEMVEAMEEAFRMALDEVRVALRLHRDMGEALIALLMEKNELYADEVEEFFNRYGYYTPKVKLNRDELQGEVIAGEKGS
;
A
#
# COMPACT_ATOMS: atom_id res chain seq x y z
N ILE A 1 20.63 8.85 9.67
CA ILE A 1 21.32 9.78 10.60
C ILE A 1 20.25 10.24 11.55
N ASP A 2 20.27 9.67 12.75
CA ASP A 2 19.32 9.95 13.80
C ASP A 2 19.99 10.84 14.86
N ALA A 3 19.18 11.69 15.48
CA ALA A 3 19.41 12.42 16.72
C ALA A 3 20.69 13.25 16.92
N ILE A 4 20.58 14.58 16.76
CA ILE A 4 20.97 15.54 17.81
C ILE A 4 19.83 16.57 17.93
N GLY A 5 18.93 16.37 18.91
CA GLY A 5 18.11 17.45 19.48
C GLY A 5 19.02 18.41 20.24
N THR A 6 18.70 19.67 20.49
CA THR A 6 17.47 20.30 20.99
C THR A 6 17.73 21.81 20.87
N SER A 7 16.75 22.65 20.54
CA SER A 7 15.96 23.31 21.58
C SER A 7 14.72 24.00 20.97
N ARG A 8 13.67 24.02 21.80
CA ARG A 8 12.32 24.55 21.56
C ARG A 8 12.37 26.03 21.20
N SER A 9 11.67 26.44 20.14
CA SER A 9 11.27 27.84 19.96
C SER A 9 9.83 28.01 20.43
N GLY A 10 9.67 28.86 21.44
CA GLY A 10 8.40 29.34 21.95
C GLY A 10 7.81 30.43 21.06
N VAL A 11 6.50 30.51 21.16
CA VAL A 11 5.50 31.42 20.59
C VAL A 11 5.88 32.91 20.56
N ALA A 12 5.22 33.62 19.63
CA ALA A 12 5.00 35.07 19.45
C ALA A 12 5.92 35.72 18.39
N GLY A 13 5.47 36.56 17.46
CA GLY A 13 4.19 37.26 17.30
C GLY A 13 4.47 38.69 16.85
N LYS A 14 4.16 39.00 15.57
CA LYS A 14 3.71 40.28 14.97
C LYS A 14 4.56 41.58 15.08
N GLU A 15 4.26 42.47 14.12
CA GLU A 15 4.57 43.93 14.00
C GLU A 15 5.83 44.32 13.18
N THR A 16 5.70 44.79 11.93
CA THR A 16 5.26 46.11 11.37
C THR A 16 6.31 47.21 11.50
N GLY A 17 6.56 47.95 10.42
CA GLY A 17 7.20 49.27 10.52
C GLY A 17 7.99 49.66 9.29
N ASP A 18 7.41 50.58 8.54
CA ASP A 18 7.82 51.11 7.27
C ASP A 18 8.87 52.23 7.41
N ASP A 19 9.46 52.55 6.26
CA ASP A 19 9.70 53.91 5.79
C ASP A 19 10.98 54.73 6.04
N GLN A 20 11.46 55.19 4.88
CA GLN A 20 11.81 56.58 4.52
C GLN A 20 13.28 57.00 4.28
N HIS A 21 13.52 57.14 2.98
CA HIS A 21 14.49 57.95 2.26
C HIS A 21 14.74 59.36 2.81
N THR A 22 15.98 59.84 2.66
CA THR A 22 16.22 61.25 2.25
C THR A 22 17.51 61.39 1.42
N THR A 23 17.34 62.07 0.29
CA THR A 23 18.24 62.39 -0.82
C THR A 23 18.97 63.73 -0.56
N LEU A 24 20.20 64.05 -1.04
CA LEU A 24 20.57 64.70 -2.33
C LEU A 24 21.84 65.58 -2.04
N LYS A 25 23.02 65.51 -2.69
CA LYS A 25 23.44 66.24 -3.93
C LYS A 25 24.97 66.02 -4.23
N THR A 26 25.25 65.40 -5.39
CA THR A 26 26.24 65.68 -6.49
C THR A 26 27.51 66.56 -6.29
N PRO A 27 28.49 66.55 -7.24
CA PRO A 27 28.98 65.46 -8.11
C PRO A 27 30.54 65.44 -8.22
N PHE A 28 31.19 64.28 -8.34
CA PHE A 28 32.35 64.14 -9.23
C PHE A 28 32.54 62.69 -9.65
N THR A 29 32.78 62.57 -10.94
CA THR A 29 32.92 61.41 -11.80
C THR A 29 34.23 60.64 -11.59
N ARG A 30 34.12 59.31 -11.78
CA ARG A 30 35.08 58.33 -12.35
C ARG A 30 35.92 57.43 -11.42
N LEU A 31 35.56 56.14 -11.57
CA LEU A 31 36.33 54.87 -11.61
C LEU A 31 36.21 53.91 -10.41
N PRO A 32 36.07 52.58 -10.68
CA PRO A 32 35.47 51.62 -9.77
C PRO A 32 36.52 50.86 -8.96
N ILE A 33 36.22 50.55 -7.71
CA ILE A 33 36.85 49.44 -6.99
C ILE A 33 35.72 48.61 -6.38
N ILE A 34 35.61 47.39 -6.91
CA ILE A 34 34.59 46.40 -6.59
C ILE A 34 34.80 45.93 -5.14
N PHE A 35 33.73 46.08 -4.37
CA PHE A 35 33.60 45.66 -2.98
C PHE A 35 33.74 44.14 -2.85
N GLY A 36 34.56 43.70 -1.89
CA GLY A 36 34.51 42.35 -1.36
C GLY A 36 33.25 42.15 -0.51
N GLY A 37 32.65 40.95 -0.62
CA GLY A 37 31.53 40.53 0.20
C GLY A 37 31.59 39.03 0.45
N MET A 38 32.02 38.66 1.66
CA MET A 38 32.02 37.30 2.19
C MET A 38 30.59 36.74 2.26
N GLY A 39 30.36 35.60 1.61
CA GLY A 39 29.22 34.72 1.85
C GLY A 39 29.72 33.34 2.29
N ALA A 40 30.00 33.17 3.58
CA ALA A 40 30.66 31.98 4.13
C ALA A 40 29.74 30.74 4.28
N ASN A 41 28.45 30.81 3.92
CA ASN A 41 27.51 29.67 4.04
C ASN A 41 27.01 29.10 2.70
N THR A 42 27.23 29.77 1.57
CA THR A 42 26.97 29.19 0.24
C THR A 42 28.13 28.33 -0.27
N GLY A 43 29.30 28.45 0.36
CA GLY A 43 30.52 27.73 0.00
C GLY A 43 30.47 26.23 0.29
N LEU A 44 29.88 25.80 1.42
CA LEU A 44 29.82 24.39 1.83
C LEU A 44 28.94 23.55 0.91
N LEU A 45 27.77 24.07 0.54
CA LEU A 45 26.86 23.39 -0.37
C LEU A 45 27.46 23.35 -1.78
N SER A 46 28.09 24.45 -2.22
CA SER A 46 28.77 24.51 -3.51
C SER A 46 30.00 23.60 -3.58
N THR A 47 30.76 23.44 -2.49
CA THR A 47 31.91 22.52 -2.43
C THR A 47 31.46 21.07 -2.41
N LEU A 48 30.43 20.71 -1.64
CA LEU A 48 29.84 19.37 -1.67
C LEU A 48 29.30 19.03 -3.07
N LEU A 49 28.61 19.97 -3.72
CA LEU A 49 28.12 19.81 -5.09
C LEU A 49 29.25 19.66 -6.12
N LEU A 50 30.38 20.33 -5.91
CA LEU A 50 31.56 20.24 -6.78
C LEU A 50 32.27 18.89 -6.59
N GLU A 51 32.42 18.44 -5.34
CA GLU A 51 33.01 17.13 -5.00
C GLU A 51 32.16 15.97 -5.52
N MET A 52 30.82 16.09 -5.48
CA MET A 52 29.90 15.10 -6.05
C MET A 52 30.01 14.98 -7.57
N SER A 53 30.46 16.04 -8.26
CA SER A 53 30.55 16.04 -9.74
C SER A 53 31.74 15.33 -10.33
N GLY A 54 32.58 14.71 -9.50
CA GLY A 54 33.74 13.95 -9.96
C GLY A 54 34.83 14.79 -10.63
N PHE A 55 34.61 16.10 -10.82
CA PHE A 55 35.64 17.05 -11.21
C PHE A 55 36.50 17.38 -10.00
N SER A 56 37.40 16.46 -9.66
CA SER A 56 38.53 16.71 -8.78
C SER A 56 39.52 17.65 -9.47
N LEU A 57 39.17 18.92 -9.61
CA LEU A 57 40.15 19.94 -9.83
C LEU A 57 40.58 20.40 -8.44
N GLU A 58 41.76 19.95 -7.99
CA GLU A 58 42.42 20.54 -6.83
C GLU A 58 42.52 22.06 -7.09
N HIS A 59 41.59 22.85 -6.57
CA HIS A 59 41.62 24.31 -6.64
C HIS A 59 42.03 24.84 -5.29
N GLY A 60 43.14 25.59 -5.28
CA GLY A 60 43.69 26.19 -4.08
C GLY A 60 45.17 26.52 -4.26
N TRP A 61 45.67 27.42 -3.43
CA TRP A 61 47.08 27.81 -3.42
C TRP A 61 48.01 26.60 -3.21
N TRP A 62 47.61 25.65 -2.36
CA TRP A 62 48.32 24.38 -2.11
C TRP A 62 48.40 23.46 -3.32
N ALA A 63 47.34 23.39 -4.14
CA ALA A 63 47.33 22.62 -5.38
C ALA A 63 48.30 23.22 -6.41
N ARG A 64 48.38 24.56 -6.45
CA ARG A 64 49.30 25.32 -7.31
C ARG A 64 50.76 25.12 -6.90
N GLN A 65 51.03 25.19 -5.59
CA GLN A 65 52.33 24.88 -4.99
C GLN A 65 52.75 23.43 -5.27
N LYS A 66 51.85 22.45 -5.06
CA LYS A 66 52.10 21.04 -5.42
C LYS A 66 52.41 20.87 -6.90
N ARG A 67 51.64 21.47 -7.81
CA ARG A 67 51.92 21.42 -9.25
C ARG A 67 53.28 22.02 -9.60
N ALA A 68 53.61 23.17 -9.02
CA ALA A 68 54.90 23.83 -9.23
C ALA A 68 56.05 22.95 -8.71
N PHE A 69 55.94 22.39 -7.50
CA PHE A 69 56.93 21.47 -6.96
C PHE A 69 57.12 20.22 -7.84
N TYR A 70 56.04 19.56 -8.24
CA TYR A 70 56.11 18.37 -9.09
C TYR A 70 56.72 18.66 -10.48
N LYS A 71 56.35 19.79 -11.10
CA LYS A 71 56.90 20.16 -12.41
C LYS A 71 58.34 20.66 -12.34
N THR A 72 58.66 21.49 -11.35
CA THR A 72 59.96 22.17 -11.26
C THR A 72 61.04 21.28 -10.65
N PHE A 73 60.73 20.60 -9.54
CA PHE A 73 61.72 19.79 -8.81
C PHE A 73 61.71 18.31 -9.21
N LEU A 74 60.53 17.73 -9.45
CA LEU A 74 60.39 16.31 -9.79
C LEU A 74 60.31 16.05 -11.30
N ARG A 75 60.28 17.10 -12.14
CA ARG A 75 60.14 17.05 -13.61
C ARG A 75 59.05 16.07 -14.08
N ARG A 76 57.98 15.91 -13.30
CA ARG A 76 56.87 14.99 -13.57
C ARG A 76 55.55 15.66 -13.27
N ASN A 77 54.49 15.21 -13.94
CA ASN A 77 53.16 15.67 -13.60
C ASN A 77 52.76 15.07 -12.23
N PRO A 78 52.08 15.84 -11.35
CA PRO A 78 51.57 15.30 -10.10
C PRO A 78 50.65 14.10 -10.39
N PRO A 79 50.63 13.09 -9.50
CA PRO A 79 49.73 11.96 -9.66
C PRO A 79 48.29 12.47 -9.79
N LYS A 80 47.55 11.96 -10.78
CA LYS A 80 46.14 12.31 -10.94
C LYS A 80 45.43 11.98 -9.61
N PRO A 81 44.59 12.88 -9.06
CA PRO A 81 43.83 12.57 -7.86
C PRO A 81 42.99 11.31 -8.12
N THR A 82 43.23 10.25 -7.35
CA THR A 82 42.69 8.90 -7.55
C THR A 82 41.45 8.62 -6.72
N LYS A 83 40.80 9.64 -6.13
CA LYS A 83 39.63 9.39 -5.29
C LYS A 83 38.37 9.35 -6.14
N ARG A 84 38.01 8.14 -6.58
CA ARG A 84 36.66 7.84 -7.06
C ARG A 84 35.75 7.81 -5.83
N VAL A 85 34.93 8.83 -5.66
CA VAL A 85 33.92 8.90 -4.60
C VAL A 85 32.57 8.51 -5.21
N LEU A 86 31.91 7.52 -4.63
CA LEU A 86 30.53 7.15 -4.96
C LEU A 86 29.62 7.68 -3.86
N THR A 87 28.69 8.55 -4.23
CA THR A 87 27.70 9.11 -3.29
C THR A 87 26.36 8.41 -3.50
N ILE A 88 25.84 7.79 -2.44
CA ILE A 88 24.52 7.16 -2.41
C ILE A 88 23.66 7.90 -1.39
N GLY A 89 22.44 8.27 -1.79
CA GLY A 89 21.43 8.87 -0.91
C GLY A 89 20.10 8.13 -1.04
N ALA A 90 19.30 8.14 0.03
CA ALA A 90 17.95 7.58 0.05
C ALA A 90 16.95 8.65 0.48
N THR A 91 15.77 8.69 -0.15
CA THR A 91 14.67 9.60 0.22
C THR A 91 13.33 8.96 -0.10
N ASN A 92 12.32 9.23 0.74
CA ASN A 92 10.93 8.87 0.46
C ASN A 92 10.19 9.98 -0.29
N ARG A 93 10.80 11.16 -0.47
CA ARG A 93 10.17 12.36 -1.06
C ARG A 93 11.09 13.01 -2.09
N ILE A 94 11.23 12.37 -3.24
CA ILE A 94 12.07 12.89 -4.35
C ILE A 94 11.59 14.25 -4.86
N GLN A 95 10.29 14.51 -4.82
CA GLN A 95 9.64 15.75 -5.25
C GLN A 95 9.97 16.96 -4.38
N VAL A 96 10.45 16.74 -3.15
CA VAL A 96 10.86 17.83 -2.23
C VAL A 96 12.35 18.15 -2.37
N LEU A 97 13.12 17.29 -3.04
CA LEU A 97 14.54 17.56 -3.25
C LEU A 97 14.74 18.75 -4.19
N ASP A 98 15.76 19.55 -3.88
CA ASP A 98 16.20 20.64 -4.76
C ASP A 98 16.50 20.08 -6.17
N PRO A 99 15.85 20.58 -7.23
CA PRO A 99 16.12 20.17 -8.60
C PRO A 99 17.61 20.29 -8.99
N ALA A 100 18.38 21.15 -8.33
CA ALA A 100 19.82 21.23 -8.50
C ALA A 100 20.52 19.91 -8.16
N LEU A 101 20.11 19.18 -7.12
CA LEU A 101 20.73 17.91 -6.74
C LEU A 101 20.50 16.79 -7.78
N LEU A 102 19.41 16.89 -8.55
CA LEU A 102 19.01 15.90 -9.56
C LEU A 102 19.59 16.19 -10.96
N ARG A 103 20.45 17.21 -11.09
CA ARG A 103 21.12 17.53 -12.37
C ARG A 103 22.26 16.54 -12.64
N PRO A 104 22.55 16.22 -13.92
CA PRO A 104 23.69 15.39 -14.29
C PRO A 104 25.03 15.89 -13.71
N GLY A 105 25.88 14.97 -13.27
CA GLY A 105 27.08 15.21 -12.46
C GLY A 105 26.82 15.29 -10.96
N ARG A 106 25.70 14.81 -10.43
CA ARG A 106 25.36 14.82 -8.99
C ARG A 106 24.66 13.49 -8.65
N PHE A 107 23.35 13.50 -8.42
CA PHE A 107 22.56 12.28 -8.38
C PHE A 107 22.05 11.91 -9.77
N ASP A 108 22.93 11.26 -10.54
CA ASP A 108 22.72 10.96 -11.95
C ASP A 108 21.81 9.75 -12.18
N LYS A 109 21.81 8.82 -11.21
CA LYS A 109 21.03 7.60 -11.25
C LYS A 109 19.97 7.65 -10.16
N LYS A 110 18.72 7.51 -10.58
CA LYS A 110 17.57 7.35 -9.69
C LYS A 110 17.18 5.88 -9.72
N ILE A 111 17.34 5.21 -8.60
CA ILE A 111 16.88 3.83 -8.42
C ILE A 111 15.67 3.93 -7.53
N ARG A 112 14.50 3.60 -8.09
CA ARG A 112 13.27 3.49 -7.34
C ARG A 112 13.20 2.08 -6.77
N ILE A 113 13.07 1.98 -5.45
CA ILE A 113 12.87 0.71 -4.75
C ILE A 113 11.42 0.73 -4.30
N ASP A 114 10.58 0.00 -5.02
CA ASP A 114 9.18 -0.20 -4.67
C ASP A 114 9.04 -1.35 -3.66
N ALA A 115 7.83 -1.55 -3.15
CA ALA A 115 7.52 -2.72 -2.33
C ALA A 115 7.77 -4.01 -3.14
N PRO A 116 8.21 -5.10 -2.48
CA PRO A 116 8.45 -6.37 -3.16
C PRO A 116 7.17 -6.92 -3.81
N ASP A 117 7.33 -7.52 -4.98
CA ASP A 117 6.31 -8.33 -5.65
C ASP A 117 6.14 -9.69 -4.95
N LEU A 118 5.28 -10.57 -5.48
CA LEU A 118 4.97 -11.87 -4.87
C LEU A 118 6.22 -12.71 -4.63
N GLU A 119 7.07 -12.79 -5.65
CA GLU A 119 8.31 -13.57 -5.62
C GLU A 119 9.30 -12.95 -4.64
N GLY A 120 9.47 -11.62 -4.67
CA GLY A 120 10.28 -10.91 -3.69
C GLY A 120 9.79 -11.09 -2.26
N ARG A 121 8.47 -11.06 -2.00
CA ARG A 121 7.90 -11.32 -0.68
C ARG A 121 8.14 -12.75 -0.23
N ARG A 122 7.97 -13.74 -1.12
CA ARG A 122 8.30 -15.16 -0.83
C ARG A 122 9.76 -15.28 -0.40
N ASP A 123 10.69 -14.72 -1.17
CA ASP A 123 12.13 -14.80 -0.88
C ASP A 123 12.48 -14.11 0.45
N ILE A 124 11.83 -12.98 0.77
CA ILE A 124 11.99 -12.29 2.05
C ILE A 124 11.43 -13.13 3.21
N ILE A 125 10.27 -13.75 3.03
CA ILE A 125 9.64 -14.62 4.03
C ILE A 125 10.56 -15.82 4.30
N GLU A 126 11.03 -16.51 3.26
CA GLU A 126 11.98 -17.63 3.37
C GLU A 126 13.25 -17.22 4.11
N TYR A 127 13.80 -16.05 3.78
CA TYR A 127 14.97 -15.51 4.47
C TYR A 127 14.73 -15.32 5.98
N TYR A 128 13.60 -14.77 6.38
CA TYR A 128 13.30 -14.59 7.81
C TYR A 128 12.96 -15.92 8.51
N LEU A 129 12.19 -16.80 7.86
CA LEU A 129 11.90 -18.13 8.38
C LEU A 129 13.17 -18.96 8.58
N SER A 130 14.17 -18.84 7.71
CA SER A 130 15.47 -19.53 7.87
C SER A 130 16.22 -19.18 9.16
N LYS A 131 15.84 -18.08 9.82
CA LYS A 131 16.43 -17.59 11.08
C LYS A 131 15.58 -17.90 12.31
N MET A 132 14.45 -18.58 12.15
CA MET A 132 13.47 -18.82 13.19
C MET A 132 13.04 -20.29 13.17
N SER A 133 12.74 -20.85 14.34
CA SER A 133 12.14 -22.19 14.41
C SER A 133 10.68 -22.11 13.97
N HIS A 134 10.32 -22.86 12.93
CA HIS A 134 8.98 -22.94 12.36
C HIS A 134 8.66 -24.39 11.98
N ASP A 135 7.38 -24.72 11.86
CA ASP A 135 6.93 -26.02 11.37
C ASP A 135 6.60 -26.00 9.86
N ASP A 136 6.36 -27.18 9.30
CA ASP A 136 6.07 -27.38 7.88
C ASP A 136 4.67 -26.87 7.46
N SER A 137 3.88 -26.31 8.39
CA SER A 137 2.56 -25.75 8.05
C SER A 137 2.67 -24.41 7.34
N ILE A 138 3.82 -23.75 7.40
CA ILE A 138 4.06 -22.44 6.80
C ILE A 138 4.59 -22.62 5.38
N ASP A 139 3.73 -22.41 4.39
CA ASP A 139 4.13 -22.28 2.99
C ASP A 139 4.45 -20.79 2.69
N PRO A 140 5.72 -20.44 2.39
CA PRO A 140 6.12 -19.06 2.12
C PRO A 140 5.40 -18.42 0.93
N LEU A 141 5.04 -19.21 -0.09
CA LEU A 141 4.34 -18.71 -1.28
C LEU A 141 2.90 -18.37 -0.94
N ILE A 142 2.22 -19.22 -0.17
CA ILE A 142 0.87 -18.93 0.34
C ILE A 142 0.91 -17.68 1.22
N LEU A 143 1.86 -17.59 2.15
CA LEU A 143 1.97 -16.41 3.02
C LEU A 143 2.29 -15.12 2.23
N ALA A 144 3.06 -15.21 1.16
CA ALA A 144 3.34 -14.07 0.29
C ALA A 144 2.07 -13.54 -0.43
N THR A 145 1.11 -14.43 -0.75
CA THR A 145 -0.22 -14.03 -1.27
C THR A 145 -1.11 -13.40 -0.22
N GLU A 146 -0.98 -13.82 1.03
CA GLU A 146 -1.75 -13.28 2.17
C GLU A 146 -1.18 -11.94 2.67
N THR A 147 0.00 -11.49 2.20
CA THR A 147 0.68 -10.26 2.65
C THR A 147 0.93 -9.23 1.52
N PRO A 148 -0.08 -8.89 0.69
CA PRO A 148 0.12 -7.98 -0.43
C PRO A 148 0.57 -6.58 0.04
N GLY A 149 1.56 -6.02 -0.63
CA GLY A 149 2.10 -4.69 -0.31
C GLY A 149 2.97 -4.61 0.95
N TYR A 150 3.16 -5.73 1.67
CA TYR A 150 4.02 -5.74 2.85
C TYR A 150 5.48 -5.46 2.46
N THR A 151 6.12 -4.58 3.21
CA THR A 151 7.54 -4.32 3.09
C THR A 151 8.36 -5.38 3.85
N PRO A 152 9.69 -5.46 3.64
CA PRO A 152 10.54 -6.34 4.44
C PRO A 152 10.47 -6.07 5.95
N ALA A 153 10.12 -4.84 6.35
CA ALA A 153 9.92 -4.48 7.75
C ALA A 153 8.60 -5.03 8.29
N ASP A 154 7.52 -4.98 7.51
CA ASP A 154 6.20 -5.49 7.88
C ASP A 154 6.21 -7.01 7.99
N ILE A 155 6.83 -7.72 7.04
CA ILE A 155 7.02 -9.18 7.10
C ILE A 155 7.79 -9.56 8.37
N LYS A 156 8.88 -8.86 8.67
CA LYS A 156 9.66 -9.11 9.89
C LYS A 156 8.83 -8.87 11.15
N TYR A 157 8.05 -7.79 11.17
CA TYR A 157 7.17 -7.48 12.29
C TYR A 157 6.14 -8.59 12.49
N LEU A 158 5.47 -9.01 11.42
CA LEU A 158 4.48 -10.09 11.43
C LEU A 158 5.05 -11.39 12.01
N LEU A 159 6.22 -11.83 11.53
CA LEU A 159 6.85 -13.07 11.99
C LEU A 159 7.30 -12.99 13.46
N ASN A 160 7.80 -11.84 13.90
CA ASN A 160 8.13 -11.62 15.32
C ASN A 160 6.88 -11.65 16.21
N GLU A 161 5.77 -11.11 15.71
CA GLU A 161 4.50 -11.09 16.42
C GLU A 161 3.91 -12.51 16.50
N ALA A 162 4.03 -13.31 15.43
CA ALA A 162 3.71 -14.74 15.45
C ALA A 162 4.55 -15.52 16.48
N LEU A 163 5.83 -15.18 16.65
CA LEU A 163 6.67 -15.79 17.70
C LEU A 163 6.12 -15.52 19.10
N ARG A 164 5.52 -14.35 19.34
CA ARG A 164 4.89 -14.00 20.61
C ARG A 164 3.75 -14.96 20.95
N TYR A 165 2.90 -15.28 19.96
CA TYR A 165 1.81 -16.26 20.12
C TYR A 165 2.35 -17.67 20.43
N ALA A 166 3.35 -18.14 19.68
CA ALA A 166 3.96 -19.44 19.94
C ALA A 166 4.59 -19.53 21.34
N LEU A 167 5.27 -18.46 21.78
CA LEU A 167 5.90 -18.40 23.09
C LEU A 167 4.87 -18.41 24.23
N PHE A 168 3.77 -17.67 24.09
CA PHE A 168 2.68 -17.68 25.08
C PHE A 168 2.01 -19.05 25.21
N ASP A 169 1.95 -19.81 24.11
CA ASP A 169 1.47 -21.20 24.10
C ASP A 169 2.53 -22.22 24.59
N GLY A 170 3.72 -21.77 25.00
CA GLY A 170 4.81 -22.62 25.46
C GLY A 170 5.47 -23.44 24.34
N ARG A 171 5.28 -23.06 23.08
CA ARG A 171 5.88 -23.72 21.91
C ARG A 171 7.23 -23.08 21.57
N THR A 172 8.11 -23.90 20.98
CA THR A 172 9.46 -23.47 20.54
C THR A 172 9.54 -23.17 19.05
N ALA A 173 8.46 -23.42 18.30
CA ALA A 173 8.37 -23.16 16.87
C ALA A 173 7.04 -22.49 16.53
N ILE A 174 7.09 -21.54 15.59
CA ILE A 174 5.89 -20.90 15.05
C ILE A 174 5.21 -21.80 14.01
N SER A 175 3.90 -21.66 13.91
CA SER A 175 3.03 -22.33 12.93
C SER A 175 2.27 -21.31 12.10
N ILE A 176 1.62 -21.74 11.02
CA ILE A 176 0.79 -20.86 10.20
C ILE A 176 -0.34 -20.22 11.01
N ARG A 177 -0.84 -20.92 12.05
CA ARG A 177 -1.85 -20.41 12.97
C ARG A 177 -1.38 -19.17 13.70
N ASP A 178 -0.12 -19.11 14.13
CA ASP A 178 0.44 -17.96 14.84
C ASP A 178 0.52 -16.73 13.95
N ILE A 179 0.93 -16.94 12.70
CA ILE A 179 1.03 -15.88 11.70
C ILE A 179 -0.36 -15.33 11.39
N ARG A 180 -1.36 -16.20 11.18
CA ARG A 180 -2.76 -15.81 10.94
C ARG A 180 -3.43 -15.14 12.15
N MET A 181 -2.92 -15.38 13.36
CA MET A 181 -3.33 -14.66 14.57
C MET A 181 -2.69 -13.28 14.65
N ALA A 182 -1.40 -13.18 14.35
CA ALA A 182 -0.62 -11.95 14.38
C ALA A 182 -0.98 -10.95 13.27
N GLN A 183 -1.31 -11.44 12.08
CA GLN A 183 -1.54 -10.57 10.92
C GLN A 183 -2.67 -9.56 11.15
N PRO A 184 -3.88 -9.95 11.58
CA PRO A 184 -4.91 -8.94 11.81
C PRO A 184 -4.63 -8.02 12.97
N GLU A 185 -3.79 -8.41 13.93
CA GLU A 185 -3.33 -7.50 14.98
C GLU A 185 -2.46 -6.38 14.38
N HIS A 186 -1.61 -6.70 13.40
CA HIS A 186 -0.85 -5.72 12.65
C HIS A 186 -1.74 -4.82 11.78
N GLU A 187 -2.73 -5.40 11.08
CA GLU A 187 -3.57 -4.66 10.11
C GLU A 187 -4.70 -3.85 10.76
N PHE A 188 -5.38 -4.42 11.76
CA PHE A 188 -6.60 -3.87 12.35
C PHE A 188 -6.45 -3.55 13.85
N GLY A 189 -5.32 -3.89 14.46
CA GLY A 189 -5.10 -3.70 15.90
C GLY A 189 -5.68 -4.84 16.76
N LEU A 190 -5.76 -4.60 18.06
CA LEU A 190 -6.10 -5.64 19.03
C LEU A 190 -7.56 -6.10 18.92
N ARG A 191 -7.77 -7.41 19.19
CA ARG A 191 -9.08 -8.05 19.24
C ARG A 191 -9.88 -7.53 20.45
N GLN A 192 -11.11 -7.09 20.23
CA GLN A 192 -11.98 -6.54 21.29
C GLN A 192 -13.41 -7.10 21.18
N PRO A 193 -13.67 -8.33 21.68
CA PRO A 193 -14.99 -8.94 21.61
C PRO A 193 -16.08 -8.04 22.22
N ILE A 194 -17.20 -7.88 21.52
CA ILE A 194 -18.34 -7.07 21.98
C ILE A 194 -19.14 -7.90 22.98
N ARG A 195 -18.98 -7.60 24.28
CA ARG A 195 -19.58 -8.37 25.37
C ARG A 195 -21.10 -8.30 25.45
N ASN A 196 -21.70 -7.22 24.94
CA ASN A 196 -23.14 -6.92 25.03
C ASN A 196 -23.91 -7.18 23.71
N MET A 197 -23.37 -8.01 22.82
CA MET A 197 -24.04 -8.34 21.55
C MET A 197 -25.21 -9.30 21.80
N THR A 198 -26.42 -8.93 21.36
CA THR A 198 -27.58 -9.83 21.44
C THR A 198 -27.42 -11.00 20.46
N LEU A 199 -28.14 -12.11 20.69
CA LEU A 199 -28.11 -13.24 19.77
C LEU A 199 -28.60 -12.85 18.36
N ALA A 200 -29.60 -11.96 18.30
CA ALA A 200 -30.12 -11.44 17.03
C ALA A 200 -29.09 -10.57 16.30
N ASP A 201 -28.37 -9.71 17.02
CA ASP A 201 -27.31 -8.89 16.41
C ASP A 201 -26.11 -9.75 15.99
N LYS A 202 -25.76 -10.76 16.78
CA LYS A 202 -24.71 -11.73 16.43
C LYS A 202 -25.08 -12.51 15.17
N ARG A 203 -26.33 -12.96 15.05
CA ARG A 203 -26.84 -13.63 13.84
C ARG A 203 -26.83 -12.68 12.64
N ARG A 204 -27.20 -11.41 12.82
CA ARG A 204 -27.15 -10.42 11.75
C ARG A 204 -25.72 -10.17 11.27
N LEU A 205 -24.77 -10.04 12.19
CA LEU A 205 -23.35 -9.92 11.87
C LEU A 205 -22.81 -11.18 11.18
N ALA A 206 -23.18 -12.37 11.65
CA ALA A 206 -22.81 -13.61 10.97
C ALA A 206 -23.40 -13.71 9.55
N ALA A 207 -24.65 -13.26 9.35
CA ALA A 207 -25.24 -13.15 8.02
C ALA A 207 -24.50 -12.15 7.13
N HIS A 208 -24.12 -11.00 7.67
CA HIS A 208 -23.35 -9.98 6.97
C HIS A 208 -22.01 -10.52 6.45
N GLU A 209 -21.19 -11.11 7.33
CA GLU A 209 -19.89 -11.68 6.93
C GLU A 209 -20.02 -12.91 6.02
N ALA A 210 -21.05 -13.74 6.25
CA ALA A 210 -21.36 -14.85 5.35
C ALA A 210 -21.70 -14.34 3.94
N GLY A 211 -22.42 -13.23 3.83
CA GLY A 211 -22.74 -12.55 2.58
C GLY A 211 -21.50 -12.15 1.80
N HIS A 212 -20.53 -11.51 2.45
CA HIS A 212 -19.24 -11.18 1.82
C HIS A 212 -18.47 -12.43 1.40
N ALA A 213 -18.36 -13.43 2.27
CA ALA A 213 -17.64 -14.66 1.96
C ALA A 213 -18.24 -15.41 0.76
N MET A 214 -19.57 -15.50 0.70
CA MET A 214 -20.27 -16.08 -0.45
C MET A 214 -20.07 -15.25 -1.72
N ALA A 215 -20.19 -13.92 -1.63
CA ALA A 215 -19.99 -13.04 -2.77
C ALA A 215 -18.56 -13.14 -3.34
N VAL A 216 -17.53 -13.15 -2.48
CA VAL A 216 -16.15 -13.39 -2.91
C VAL A 216 -16.04 -14.71 -3.63
N ARG A 217 -16.63 -15.78 -3.08
CA ARG A 217 -16.50 -17.10 -3.67
C ARG A 217 -17.19 -17.23 -5.03
N MET A 218 -18.34 -16.56 -5.22
CA MET A 218 -19.14 -16.65 -6.43
C MET A 218 -18.66 -15.71 -7.54
N PHE A 219 -18.30 -14.47 -7.19
CA PHE A 219 -18.00 -13.42 -8.15
C PHE A 219 -16.49 -13.17 -8.29
N MET A 220 -15.67 -13.61 -7.33
CA MET A 220 -14.21 -13.54 -7.41
C MET A 220 -13.58 -14.93 -7.28
N PRO A 221 -13.84 -15.87 -8.22
CA PRO A 221 -13.38 -17.25 -8.11
C PRO A 221 -11.84 -17.39 -8.11
N TYR A 222 -11.12 -16.33 -8.50
CA TYR A 222 -9.66 -16.23 -8.48
C TYR A 222 -9.11 -15.70 -7.15
N HIS A 223 -9.97 -15.33 -6.19
CA HIS A 223 -9.56 -14.95 -4.84
C HIS A 223 -9.61 -16.13 -3.86
N ARG A 224 -8.69 -16.10 -2.90
CA ARG A 224 -8.63 -16.99 -1.74
C ARG A 224 -9.11 -16.22 -0.52
N ILE A 225 -10.05 -16.79 0.23
CA ILE A 225 -10.50 -16.22 1.50
C ILE A 225 -9.55 -16.73 2.58
N ALA A 226 -8.83 -15.81 3.22
CA ALA A 226 -7.87 -16.12 4.28
C ALA A 226 -8.54 -16.22 5.65
N ARG A 227 -9.60 -15.43 5.88
CA ARG A 227 -10.28 -15.36 7.18
C ARG A 227 -11.70 -14.80 7.04
N VAL A 228 -12.62 -15.32 7.86
CA VAL A 228 -13.97 -14.77 8.07
C VAL A 228 -14.18 -14.65 9.57
N THR A 229 -14.54 -13.47 10.08
CA THR A 229 -14.70 -13.27 11.53
C THR A 229 -15.83 -12.35 11.89
N ILE A 230 -16.53 -12.68 12.98
CA ILE A 230 -17.52 -11.81 13.63
C ILE A 230 -17.00 -11.25 14.95
N ILE A 231 -15.68 -11.33 15.16
CA ILE A 231 -15.01 -10.76 16.33
C ILE A 231 -14.49 -9.38 15.96
N ARG A 232 -14.99 -8.36 16.66
CA ARG A 232 -14.55 -6.98 16.49
C ARG A 232 -13.04 -6.86 16.66
N GLN A 233 -12.43 -6.16 15.72
CA GLN A 233 -11.01 -5.83 15.72
C GLN A 233 -10.80 -4.40 15.19
N GLY A 234 -10.14 -3.57 16.00
CA GLY A 234 -10.08 -2.14 15.73
C GLY A 234 -11.46 -1.50 15.58
N GLY A 235 -11.69 -0.88 14.41
CA GLY A 235 -12.94 -0.24 14.05
C GLY A 235 -13.97 -1.15 13.35
N ALA A 236 -13.56 -2.35 12.90
CA ALA A 236 -14.43 -3.29 12.20
C ALA A 236 -15.13 -4.23 13.20
N HIS A 237 -16.42 -4.49 13.00
CA HIS A 237 -17.22 -5.34 13.90
C HIS A 237 -17.12 -6.82 13.53
N GLY A 238 -16.93 -7.11 12.24
CA GLY A 238 -16.48 -8.35 11.63
C GLY A 238 -15.74 -8.00 10.34
N TYR A 239 -15.16 -9.00 9.67
CA TYR A 239 -14.60 -8.81 8.33
C TYR A 239 -14.34 -10.15 7.61
N VAL A 240 -14.27 -10.07 6.28
CA VAL A 240 -13.78 -11.13 5.38
C VAL A 240 -12.46 -10.68 4.73
N LEU A 241 -11.36 -11.36 5.03
CA LEU A 241 -10.09 -11.14 4.34
C LEU A 241 -9.98 -12.09 3.16
N HIS A 242 -9.74 -11.53 1.98
CA HIS A 242 -9.50 -12.29 0.76
C HIS A 242 -8.42 -11.64 -0.10
N TYR A 243 -7.63 -12.47 -0.77
CA TYR A 243 -6.50 -12.06 -1.59
C TYR A 243 -6.56 -12.78 -2.94
N PRO A 244 -6.13 -12.15 -4.05
CA PRO A 244 -6.05 -12.83 -5.33
C PRO A 244 -5.02 -13.97 -5.24
N ALA A 245 -5.32 -15.11 -5.86
CA ALA A 245 -4.41 -16.27 -5.87
C ALA A 245 -3.12 -16.02 -6.66
N THR A 246 -3.17 -15.07 -7.59
CA THR A 246 -2.03 -14.61 -8.40
C THR A 246 -1.88 -13.11 -8.22
N GLU A 247 -0.65 -12.61 -8.12
CA GLU A 247 -0.43 -11.17 -8.06
C GLU A 247 -0.54 -10.59 -9.47
N GLU A 248 -1.73 -10.07 -9.76
CA GLU A 248 -2.03 -9.42 -11.01
C GLU A 248 -1.46 -8.00 -11.06
N PHE A 249 -1.13 -7.56 -12.27
CA PHE A 249 -0.76 -6.16 -12.49
C PHE A 249 -1.95 -5.24 -12.20
N GLN A 250 -1.92 -4.56 -11.06
CA GLN A 250 -3.02 -3.72 -10.57
C GLN A 250 -3.40 -2.58 -11.52
N GLY A 251 -2.53 -2.21 -12.46
CA GLY A 251 -2.77 -1.14 -13.44
C GLY A 251 -3.78 -1.48 -14.55
N LEU A 252 -4.26 -2.73 -14.64
CA LEU A 252 -5.25 -3.16 -15.63
C LEU A 252 -6.55 -3.61 -14.94
N GLN A 253 -7.35 -2.64 -14.51
CA GLN A 253 -8.71 -2.89 -13.98
C GLN A 253 -9.72 -2.91 -15.13
N THR A 254 -10.44 -4.03 -15.27
CA THR A 254 -11.51 -4.17 -16.26
C THR A 254 -12.86 -3.80 -15.66
N TYR A 255 -13.86 -3.55 -16.51
CA TYR A 255 -15.25 -3.35 -16.08
C TYR A 255 -15.73 -4.51 -15.19
N GLU A 256 -15.50 -5.75 -15.64
CA GLU A 256 -15.95 -6.94 -14.90
C GLU A 256 -15.31 -7.02 -13.51
N ARG A 257 -14.00 -6.78 -13.39
CA ARG A 257 -13.31 -6.78 -12.10
C ARG A 257 -13.85 -5.71 -11.14
N LEU A 258 -14.21 -4.54 -11.65
CA LEU A 258 -14.83 -3.49 -10.85
C LEU A 258 -16.26 -3.90 -10.44
N MET A 259 -17.03 -4.51 -11.34
CA MET A 259 -18.34 -5.06 -11.00
C MET A 259 -18.25 -6.18 -9.97
N ASP A 260 -17.26 -7.06 -10.04
CA ASP A 260 -17.04 -8.10 -9.01
C ASP A 260 -16.75 -7.48 -7.65
N ARG A 261 -15.94 -6.41 -7.61
CA ARG A 261 -15.70 -5.64 -6.36
C ARG A 261 -16.98 -5.01 -5.82
N LEU A 262 -17.84 -4.49 -6.70
CA LEU A 262 -19.13 -3.94 -6.31
C LEU A 262 -20.08 -5.03 -5.77
N ARG A 263 -20.11 -6.22 -6.39
CA ARG A 263 -20.89 -7.38 -5.92
C ARG A 263 -20.43 -7.85 -4.55
N VAL A 264 -19.12 -7.90 -4.30
CA VAL A 264 -18.58 -8.23 -2.98
C VAL A 264 -18.93 -7.15 -1.96
N SER A 265 -18.84 -5.86 -2.30
CA SER A 265 -19.13 -4.78 -1.36
C SER A 265 -20.61 -4.71 -0.96
N VAL A 266 -21.54 -5.12 -1.83
CA VAL A 266 -22.97 -5.21 -1.48
C VAL A 266 -23.36 -6.54 -0.82
N GLY A 267 -22.42 -7.49 -0.70
CA GLY A 267 -22.64 -8.84 -0.17
C GLY A 267 -23.23 -8.87 1.23
N GLY A 268 -22.68 -8.08 2.16
CA GLY A 268 -23.18 -7.98 3.53
C GLY A 268 -24.62 -7.47 3.59
N LYS A 269 -24.92 -6.36 2.88
CA LYS A 269 -26.28 -5.81 2.76
C LYS A 269 -27.26 -6.82 2.17
N ALA A 270 -26.87 -7.50 1.09
CA ALA A 270 -27.71 -8.51 0.44
C ALA A 270 -28.07 -9.64 1.42
N ALA A 271 -27.08 -10.16 2.16
CA ALA A 271 -27.29 -11.24 3.11
C ALA A 271 -28.15 -10.84 4.32
N GLU A 272 -28.01 -9.60 4.83
CA GLU A 272 -28.92 -9.08 5.85
C GLU A 272 -30.38 -9.10 5.38
N MET A 273 -30.63 -8.67 4.14
CA MET A 273 -31.97 -8.66 3.55
C MET A 273 -32.53 -10.07 3.37
N GLU A 274 -31.72 -11.02 2.91
CA GLU A 274 -32.17 -12.38 2.58
C GLU A 274 -32.32 -13.29 3.81
N TYR A 275 -31.43 -13.18 4.80
CA TYR A 275 -31.41 -14.09 5.96
C TYR A 275 -31.99 -13.47 7.23
N CYS A 276 -32.02 -12.14 7.34
CA CYS A 276 -32.55 -11.43 8.52
C CYS A 276 -33.82 -10.61 8.22
N GLY A 277 -34.17 -10.43 6.95
CA GLY A 277 -35.39 -9.76 6.47
C GLY A 277 -35.10 -8.37 5.86
N GLU A 278 -35.99 -7.92 4.98
CA GLU A 278 -35.80 -6.70 4.15
C GLU A 278 -35.44 -5.45 4.98
N GLY A 279 -36.05 -5.28 6.16
CA GLY A 279 -35.80 -4.15 7.07
C GLY A 279 -34.63 -4.33 8.03
N ALA A 280 -33.90 -5.44 7.96
CA ALA A 280 -32.77 -5.74 8.85
C ALA A 280 -31.43 -5.15 8.37
N GLN A 281 -31.46 -4.36 7.29
CA GLN A 281 -30.29 -3.68 6.74
C GLN A 281 -29.60 -2.80 7.78
N THR A 282 -28.30 -2.96 7.93
CA THR A 282 -27.46 -2.13 8.79
C THR A 282 -26.83 -0.98 8.00
N LEU A 283 -26.14 -0.11 8.73
CA LEU A 283 -25.36 0.99 8.14
C LEU A 283 -24.02 0.50 7.52
N GLY A 284 -23.82 -0.82 7.38
CA GLY A 284 -22.52 -1.46 7.14
C GLY A 284 -21.86 -1.80 8.48
N VAL A 285 -21.58 -3.07 8.73
CA VAL A 285 -21.16 -3.53 10.08
C VAL A 285 -19.65 -3.29 10.28
N GLY A 286 -19.26 -2.05 10.60
CA GLY A 286 -17.92 -1.71 11.09
C GLY A 286 -17.16 -0.71 10.23
N ILE A 287 -16.56 0.28 10.90
CA ILE A 287 -15.98 1.54 10.38
C ILE A 287 -17.00 2.40 9.62
N GLY A 288 -17.75 3.19 10.40
CA GLY A 288 -18.70 4.17 9.89
C GLY A 288 -18.11 5.17 8.90
N PHE A 289 -18.93 5.60 7.95
CA PHE A 289 -18.76 6.79 7.10
C PHE A 289 -17.33 7.04 6.56
N GLY A 290 -16.63 6.00 6.12
CA GLY A 290 -15.31 6.11 5.50
C GLY A 290 -15.17 5.19 4.28
N ASP A 291 -14.08 5.38 3.53
CA ASP A 291 -13.78 4.62 2.31
C ASP A 291 -13.64 3.11 2.55
N ALA A 292 -13.36 2.70 3.79
CA ALA A 292 -13.21 1.30 4.20
C ALA A 292 -14.53 0.56 4.49
N SER A 293 -15.68 1.26 4.53
CA SER A 293 -17.00 0.62 4.68
C SER A 293 -17.49 -0.02 3.37
N ASP A 294 -18.42 -0.97 3.42
CA ASP A 294 -19.08 -1.56 2.25
C ASP A 294 -19.58 -0.53 1.24
N PHE A 295 -20.29 0.50 1.74
CA PHE A 295 -20.78 1.58 0.90
C PHE A 295 -19.67 2.54 0.48
N GLY A 296 -18.61 2.69 1.28
CA GLY A 296 -17.38 3.40 0.91
C GLY A 296 -16.72 2.74 -0.29
N GLN A 297 -16.53 1.43 -0.24
CA GLN A 297 -16.00 0.62 -1.34
C GLN A 297 -16.93 0.67 -2.56
N SER A 298 -18.24 0.56 -2.36
CA SER A 298 -19.23 0.67 -3.44
C SER A 298 -19.12 2.04 -4.13
N ARG A 299 -19.07 3.14 -3.37
CA ARG A 299 -18.89 4.50 -3.91
C ARG A 299 -17.56 4.65 -4.64
N LEU A 300 -16.46 4.16 -4.06
CA LEU A 300 -15.13 4.23 -4.66
C LEU A 300 -15.11 3.51 -6.02
N VAL A 301 -15.64 2.28 -6.08
CA VAL A 301 -15.72 1.51 -7.33
C VAL A 301 -16.55 2.24 -8.37
N LEU A 302 -17.75 2.72 -8.01
CA LEU A 302 -18.61 3.46 -8.94
C LEU A 302 -17.95 4.75 -9.42
N GLN A 303 -17.24 5.47 -8.56
CA GLN A 303 -16.47 6.67 -8.93
C GLN A 303 -15.28 6.34 -9.83
N MET A 304 -14.58 5.23 -9.59
CA MET A 304 -13.50 4.75 -10.47
C MET A 304 -14.05 4.42 -11.86
N MET A 305 -15.19 3.72 -11.93
CA MET A 305 -15.87 3.39 -13.19
C MET A 305 -16.29 4.66 -13.93
N ALA A 306 -16.87 5.63 -13.22
CA ALA A 306 -17.24 6.92 -13.78
C ALA A 306 -16.03 7.69 -14.32
N ALA A 307 -14.94 7.78 -13.55
CA ALA A 307 -13.71 8.45 -13.96
C ALA A 307 -13.01 7.76 -15.15
N ALA A 308 -13.17 6.43 -15.27
CA ALA A 308 -12.67 5.64 -16.39
C ALA A 308 -13.57 5.71 -17.64
N GLY A 309 -14.69 6.43 -17.59
CA GLY A 309 -15.63 6.56 -18.71
C GLY A 309 -16.50 5.32 -18.95
N MET A 310 -16.61 4.42 -17.97
CA MET A 310 -17.37 3.16 -18.11
C MET A 310 -18.89 3.35 -18.12
N PHE A 311 -19.37 4.51 -17.66
CA PHE A 311 -20.77 4.92 -17.76
C PHE A 311 -21.04 5.88 -18.94
N GLY A 312 -20.04 6.10 -19.80
CA GLY A 312 -20.14 6.98 -20.96
C GLY A 312 -18.95 7.94 -21.09
N PRO A 313 -18.83 8.62 -22.25
CA PRO A 313 -17.64 9.38 -22.64
C PRO A 313 -17.39 10.64 -21.81
N ILE A 314 -18.41 11.16 -21.12
CA ILE A 314 -18.29 12.35 -20.28
C ILE A 314 -17.65 12.00 -18.93
N GLY A 315 -17.81 10.76 -18.47
CA GLY A 315 -17.32 10.29 -17.17
C GLY A 315 -17.74 11.17 -16.00
N ALA A 316 -17.11 10.98 -14.84
CA ALA A 316 -17.06 12.05 -13.85
C ALA A 316 -16.14 13.14 -14.42
N THR A 317 -16.67 14.32 -14.76
CA THR A 317 -15.85 15.44 -15.24
C THR A 317 -14.80 15.81 -14.20
N TRP A 318 -13.59 15.29 -14.37
CA TRP A 318 -12.44 15.61 -13.54
C TRP A 318 -11.86 16.94 -14.03
N GLU A 319 -12.58 18.03 -13.78
CA GLU A 319 -12.07 19.35 -14.09
C GLU A 319 -10.92 19.67 -13.11
N SER A 320 -9.69 19.44 -13.56
CA SER A 320 -8.47 20.09 -13.08
C SER A 320 -8.31 20.16 -11.56
N GLY A 321 -8.47 19.04 -10.85
CA GLY A 321 -8.07 18.96 -9.44
C GLY A 321 -9.01 19.63 -8.43
N LYS A 322 -10.27 19.88 -8.80
CA LYS A 322 -11.35 20.10 -7.82
C LYS A 322 -12.27 18.89 -7.80
N ALA A 323 -12.48 18.32 -6.62
CA ALA A 323 -13.51 17.31 -6.37
C ALA A 323 -14.95 17.87 -6.45
N ASP A 324 -15.09 19.14 -6.87
CA ASP A 324 -16.34 19.92 -6.88
C ASP A 324 -17.04 19.93 -8.25
N GLY A 325 -16.59 19.13 -9.22
CA GLY A 325 -17.35 18.93 -10.45
C GLY A 325 -18.64 18.17 -10.11
N GLU A 326 -19.78 18.86 -10.03
CA GLU A 326 -21.08 18.22 -9.82
C GLU A 326 -21.27 17.11 -10.86
N MET A 327 -21.51 15.89 -10.38
CA MET A 327 -21.81 14.76 -11.26
C MET A 327 -23.13 15.05 -11.97
N SER A 328 -23.19 14.82 -13.28
CA SER A 328 -24.44 15.02 -14.02
C SER A 328 -25.53 14.09 -13.47
N LYS A 329 -26.79 14.50 -13.57
CA LYS A 329 -27.93 13.70 -13.08
C LYS A 329 -27.93 12.30 -13.71
N GLU A 330 -27.61 12.22 -14.99
CA GLU A 330 -27.52 10.97 -15.75
C GLU A 330 -26.41 10.05 -15.22
N MET A 331 -25.27 10.62 -14.81
CA MET A 331 -24.18 9.84 -14.21
C MET A 331 -24.58 9.29 -12.84
N VAL A 332 -25.24 10.10 -12.01
CA VAL A 332 -25.75 9.65 -10.72
C VAL A 332 -26.76 8.52 -10.89
N GLU A 333 -27.70 8.66 -11.84
CA GLU A 333 -28.69 7.62 -12.17
C GLU A 333 -28.02 6.33 -12.64
N ALA A 334 -27.01 6.41 -13.52
CA ALA A 334 -26.26 5.25 -14.00
C ALA A 334 -25.50 4.53 -12.87
N MET A 335 -24.89 5.27 -11.94
CA MET A 335 -24.22 4.69 -10.78
C MET A 335 -25.20 4.01 -9.82
N GLU A 336 -26.36 4.63 -9.58
CA GLU A 336 -27.41 4.02 -8.77
C GLU A 336 -27.99 2.76 -9.42
N GLU A 337 -28.16 2.75 -10.74
CA GLU A 337 -28.60 1.57 -11.49
C GLU A 337 -27.58 0.43 -11.38
N ALA A 338 -26.29 0.72 -11.55
CA ALA A 338 -25.23 -0.27 -11.37
C ALA A 338 -25.21 -0.85 -9.94
N PHE A 339 -25.42 0.00 -8.92
CA PHE A 339 -25.55 -0.46 -7.54
C PHE A 339 -26.76 -1.38 -7.33
N ARG A 340 -27.94 -1.00 -7.86
CA ARG A 340 -29.16 -1.83 -7.77
C ARG A 340 -28.99 -3.17 -8.47
N MET A 341 -28.40 -3.16 -9.68
CA MET A 341 -28.13 -4.36 -10.45
C MET A 341 -27.20 -5.31 -9.69
N ALA A 342 -26.08 -4.82 -9.17
CA ALA A 342 -25.15 -5.63 -8.37
C ALA A 342 -25.82 -6.18 -7.11
N LEU A 343 -26.63 -5.38 -6.42
CA LEU A 343 -27.36 -5.82 -5.23
C LEU A 343 -28.35 -6.94 -5.58
N ASP A 344 -29.14 -6.79 -6.64
CA ASP A 344 -30.13 -7.79 -7.06
C ASP A 344 -29.47 -9.08 -7.56
N GLU A 345 -28.38 -9.00 -8.32
CA GLU A 345 -27.57 -10.16 -8.73
C GLU A 345 -27.10 -10.96 -7.51
N VAL A 346 -26.53 -10.29 -6.53
CA VAL A 346 -26.04 -10.94 -5.31
C VAL A 346 -27.19 -11.54 -4.51
N ARG A 347 -28.32 -10.83 -4.36
CA ARG A 347 -29.51 -11.38 -3.69
C ARG A 347 -30.04 -12.64 -4.37
N VAL A 348 -30.12 -12.64 -5.70
CA VAL A 348 -30.52 -13.83 -6.47
C VAL A 348 -29.55 -14.98 -6.24
N ALA A 349 -28.24 -14.72 -6.27
CA ALA A 349 -27.22 -15.73 -5.99
C ALA A 349 -27.35 -16.30 -4.56
N LEU A 350 -27.54 -15.45 -3.55
CA LEU A 350 -27.75 -15.88 -2.16
C LEU A 350 -29.02 -16.73 -2.00
N ARG A 351 -30.10 -16.42 -2.73
CA ARG A 351 -31.33 -17.23 -2.75
C ARG A 351 -31.12 -18.59 -3.39
N LEU A 352 -30.42 -18.64 -4.52
CA LEU A 352 -30.08 -19.89 -5.21
C LEU A 352 -29.20 -20.81 -4.35
N HIS A 353 -28.37 -20.23 -3.50
CA HIS A 353 -27.47 -20.93 -2.59
C HIS A 353 -27.86 -20.78 -1.11
N ARG A 354 -29.16 -20.74 -0.82
CA ARG A 354 -29.69 -20.49 0.53
C ARG A 354 -29.12 -21.45 1.58
N ASP A 355 -29.06 -22.74 1.25
CA ASP A 355 -28.56 -23.78 2.17
C ASP A 355 -27.09 -23.54 2.54
N MET A 356 -26.26 -23.14 1.57
CA MET A 356 -24.86 -22.77 1.80
C MET A 356 -24.76 -21.57 2.74
N GLY A 357 -25.59 -20.53 2.52
CA GLY A 357 -25.58 -19.34 3.36
C GLY A 357 -26.00 -19.62 4.81
N GLU A 358 -27.11 -20.33 5.02
CA GLU A 358 -27.58 -20.69 6.37
C GLU A 358 -26.55 -21.57 7.10
N ALA A 359 -25.89 -22.50 6.39
CA ALA A 359 -24.83 -23.34 6.96
C ALA A 359 -23.60 -22.51 7.36
N LEU A 360 -23.20 -21.53 6.55
CA LEU A 360 -22.07 -20.65 6.87
C LEU A 360 -22.38 -19.76 8.07
N ILE A 361 -23.60 -19.21 8.13
CA ILE A 361 -24.09 -18.42 9.26
C ILE A 361 -24.07 -19.25 10.54
N ALA A 362 -24.59 -20.47 10.50
CA ALA A 362 -24.59 -21.37 11.66
C ALA A 362 -23.15 -21.66 12.14
N LEU A 363 -22.24 -21.92 11.20
CA LEU A 363 -20.83 -22.18 11.51
C LEU A 363 -20.13 -20.96 12.14
N LEU A 364 -20.39 -19.75 11.63
CA LEU A 364 -19.88 -18.51 12.23
C LEU A 364 -20.48 -18.23 13.61
N MET A 365 -21.76 -18.57 13.83
CA MET A 365 -22.40 -18.43 15.14
C MET A 365 -21.76 -19.35 16.19
N GLU A 366 -21.31 -20.54 15.77
CA GLU A 366 -20.63 -21.52 16.61
C GLU A 366 -19.16 -21.12 16.87
N LYS A 367 -18.36 -20.91 15.82
CA LYS A 367 -16.91 -20.72 15.94
C LYS A 367 -16.48 -19.27 16.15
N ASN A 368 -17.35 -18.30 15.82
CA ASN A 368 -17.06 -16.85 15.74
C ASN A 368 -16.04 -16.44 14.66
N GLU A 369 -15.23 -17.37 14.17
CA GLU A 369 -14.17 -17.11 13.22
C GLU A 369 -13.83 -18.40 12.47
N LEU A 370 -13.45 -18.24 11.20
CA LEU A 370 -12.98 -19.31 10.33
C LEU A 370 -11.69 -18.88 9.66
N TYR A 371 -10.71 -19.79 9.64
CA TYR A 371 -9.45 -19.62 8.92
C TYR A 371 -9.50 -20.24 7.52
N ALA A 372 -8.50 -19.94 6.69
CA ALA A 372 -8.47 -20.30 5.28
C ALA A 372 -8.77 -21.79 5.00
N ASP A 373 -8.25 -22.70 5.82
CA ASP A 373 -8.46 -24.15 5.74
C ASP A 373 -9.91 -24.54 6.02
N GLU A 374 -10.50 -23.99 7.08
CA GLU A 374 -11.91 -24.23 7.42
C GLU A 374 -12.86 -23.62 6.38
N VAL A 375 -12.50 -22.45 5.83
CA VAL A 375 -13.24 -21.80 4.76
C VAL A 375 -13.16 -22.62 3.48
N GLU A 376 -11.98 -23.11 3.13
CA GLU A 376 -11.77 -23.98 1.98
C GLU A 376 -12.57 -25.29 2.12
N GLU A 377 -12.46 -25.98 3.25
CA GLU A 377 -13.23 -27.19 3.52
C GLU A 377 -14.74 -26.92 3.42
N PHE A 378 -15.20 -25.79 3.98
CA PHE A 378 -16.60 -25.40 3.92
C PHE A 378 -17.10 -25.29 2.47
N PHE A 379 -16.43 -24.47 1.64
CA PHE A 379 -16.88 -24.19 0.27
C PHE A 379 -16.66 -25.38 -0.69
N ASN A 380 -15.63 -26.21 -0.44
CA ASN A 380 -15.39 -27.43 -1.22
C ASN A 380 -16.59 -28.38 -1.17
N ARG A 381 -17.31 -28.46 -0.04
CA ARG A 381 -18.53 -29.28 0.09
C ARG A 381 -19.68 -28.83 -0.83
N TYR A 382 -19.65 -27.58 -1.27
CA TYR A 382 -20.63 -26.99 -2.18
C TYR A 382 -20.10 -26.85 -3.62
N GLY A 383 -18.93 -27.43 -3.94
CA GLY A 383 -18.33 -27.38 -5.28
C GLY A 383 -17.65 -26.06 -5.62
N TYR A 384 -17.43 -25.19 -4.63
CA TYR A 384 -16.79 -23.89 -4.79
C TYR A 384 -15.33 -23.94 -4.33
N TYR A 385 -14.45 -24.41 -5.22
CA TYR A 385 -13.07 -24.70 -4.85
C TYR A 385 -12.20 -23.45 -4.68
N THR A 386 -11.26 -23.51 -3.73
CA THR A 386 -10.24 -22.48 -3.55
C THR A 386 -9.24 -22.49 -4.72
N PRO A 387 -8.97 -21.34 -5.37
CA PRO A 387 -7.99 -21.27 -6.43
C PRO A 387 -6.58 -21.54 -5.89
N LYS A 388 -5.78 -22.26 -6.67
CA LYS A 388 -4.38 -22.54 -6.32
C LYS A 388 -3.51 -21.33 -6.61
N VAL A 389 -2.56 -21.07 -5.72
CA VAL A 389 -1.52 -20.06 -5.93
C VAL A 389 -0.56 -20.55 -7.01
N LYS A 390 -0.26 -19.69 -7.98
CA LYS A 390 0.74 -19.93 -9.03
C LYS A 390 1.64 -18.73 -9.17
N LEU A 391 2.89 -18.96 -9.58
CA LEU A 391 3.79 -17.88 -9.97
C LEU A 391 3.62 -17.62 -11.47
N ASN A 392 3.62 -16.35 -11.88
CA ASN A 392 3.40 -15.95 -13.28
C ASN A 392 4.39 -16.59 -14.28
N ARG A 393 5.53 -17.13 -13.82
CA ARG A 393 6.47 -17.89 -14.66
C ARG A 393 5.90 -19.21 -15.16
N ASP A 394 5.00 -19.85 -14.42
CA ASP A 394 4.43 -21.14 -14.80
C ASP A 394 3.52 -21.02 -16.05
N GLU A 395 2.89 -19.85 -16.25
CA GLU A 395 2.08 -19.56 -17.43
C GLU A 395 2.94 -19.15 -18.63
N LEU A 396 3.97 -18.31 -18.41
CA LEU A 396 4.91 -17.91 -19.46
C LEU A 396 5.73 -19.09 -20.00
N GLN A 397 6.11 -20.07 -19.16
CA GLN A 397 6.78 -21.28 -19.63
C GLN A 397 5.83 -22.24 -20.36
N GLY A 398 4.56 -22.29 -19.97
CA GLY A 398 3.54 -23.12 -20.62
C GLY A 398 3.25 -22.71 -22.07
N GLU A 399 3.22 -21.41 -22.35
CA GLU A 399 3.00 -20.89 -23.71
C GLU A 399 4.26 -21.00 -24.60
N VAL A 400 5.46 -20.79 -24.04
CA VAL A 400 6.71 -20.90 -24.81
C VAL A 400 6.99 -22.35 -25.23
N ILE A 401 6.69 -23.34 -24.38
CA ILE A 401 6.85 -24.77 -24.73
C ILE A 401 5.79 -25.24 -25.74
N ALA A 402 4.60 -24.63 -25.76
CA ALA A 402 3.58 -24.90 -26.76
C ALA A 402 3.91 -24.26 -28.13
N GLY A 403 4.57 -23.10 -28.14
CA GLY A 403 5.03 -22.41 -29.35
C GLY A 403 6.25 -23.05 -30.02
N GLU A 404 7.17 -23.65 -29.27
CA GLU A 404 8.39 -24.28 -29.83
C GLU A 404 8.18 -25.71 -30.35
N LYS A 405 7.02 -26.32 -30.11
CA LYS A 405 6.65 -27.63 -30.71
C LYS A 405 5.83 -27.51 -32.00
N GLY A 406 5.66 -26.29 -32.51
CA GLY A 406 4.85 -26.00 -33.69
C GLY A 406 5.54 -25.02 -34.65
N SER A 407 6.74 -25.34 -35.14
CA SER A 407 7.28 -24.80 -36.39
C SER A 407 8.36 -25.69 -36.98
#